data_AF-A0A397A3J6-F1
#
_entry.id   AF-A0A397A3J6-F1
#
_cell.length_a   1.000
_cell.length_b   1.000
_cell.length_c   1.000
_cell.angle_alpha   90.00
_cell.angle_beta   90.00
_cell.angle_gamma   90.00
#
_symmetry.space_group_name_H-M   'P 1'
#
loop_
_entity.id
_entity.type
_entity.pdbx_description
1 polymer ?
#
loop_
_entity_poly.entity_id
_entity_poly.type
_entity_poly.pdbx_seq_one_letter_code
_entity_poly.pdbx_strand_id
1 'polypeptide(L)'
;MVMSRMCRRSFSTPIKSRLDFKALSANVDDAIQNVAVRKSGGDPLRVASLYAELGTELGRALKVELSTLEAKLETLTHDLEREALLIPNHTHPRSPVGPEENSVVLRTIGTKPTFDFEPKDHFDLATHLDILEMNTKIAGARFATLKNE
;
A
#
# COMPACT_ATOMS: atom_id res chain seq x y z
N MET A 1 18.72 -1.76 21.45
CA MET A 1 18.69 -1.31 22.86
C MET A 1 19.49 -0.02 22.99
N VAL A 2 18.97 1.10 22.47
CA VAL A 2 19.61 2.43 22.47
C VAL A 2 18.48 3.46 22.51
N MET A 3 18.60 4.48 23.35
CA MET A 3 17.61 5.54 23.66
C MET A 3 16.58 5.19 24.77
N SER A 4 17.12 4.71 25.88
CA SER A 4 16.54 4.88 27.21
C SER A 4 16.49 6.37 27.57
N ARG A 5 15.34 6.82 28.11
CA ARG A 5 15.22 7.92 29.09
C ARG A 5 15.75 9.30 28.67
N MET A 6 14.87 10.16 28.15
CA MET A 6 14.86 11.59 28.46
C MET A 6 13.52 12.21 28.03
N CYS A 7 12.89 12.96 28.94
CA CYS A 7 11.59 13.65 28.82
C CYS A 7 10.30 12.82 29.07
N ARG A 8 10.04 12.44 30.33
CA ARG A 8 8.68 12.11 30.84
C ARG A 8 7.95 13.35 31.36
N ARG A 9 7.91 14.43 30.58
CA ARG A 9 7.07 15.59 30.88
C ARG A 9 6.13 15.81 29.72
N SER A 10 5.10 14.98 29.66
CA SER A 10 3.87 15.33 28.98
C SER A 10 3.22 16.48 29.75
N PHE A 11 3.60 17.73 29.44
CA PHE A 11 2.73 18.86 29.69
C PHE A 11 1.58 18.80 28.69
N SER A 12 0.66 17.88 28.96
CA SER A 12 -0.68 17.82 28.41
C SER A 12 -1.61 17.65 29.61
N THR A 13 -1.57 18.60 30.53
CA THR A 13 -2.80 18.87 31.27
C THR A 13 -3.65 19.67 30.29
N PRO A 14 -4.76 19.13 29.76
CA PRO A 14 -5.75 20.02 29.16
C PRO A 14 -6.05 21.04 30.26
N ILE A 15 -5.91 22.33 29.94
CA ILE A 15 -6.42 23.41 30.80
C ILE A 15 -7.89 23.06 30.98
N LYS A 16 -8.24 22.44 32.11
CA LYS A 16 -9.63 22.17 32.42
C LYS A 16 -10.26 23.54 32.54
N SER A 17 -11.12 23.88 31.60
CA SER A 17 -11.93 25.07 31.73
C SER A 17 -12.59 25.02 33.10
N ARG A 18 -12.59 26.14 33.82
CA ARG A 18 -13.20 26.21 35.16
C ARG A 18 -14.71 25.94 35.14
N LEU A 19 -15.29 25.88 33.93
CA LEU A 19 -16.64 25.51 33.59
C LEU A 19 -16.61 24.30 32.66
N ASP A 20 -17.27 23.22 33.02
CA ASP A 20 -17.51 22.08 32.13
C ASP A 20 -18.62 22.46 31.14
N PHE A 21 -18.25 22.93 29.94
CA PHE A 21 -19.20 23.40 28.92
C PHE A 21 -20.21 22.34 28.49
N LYS A 22 -19.79 21.06 28.49
CA LYS A 22 -20.68 19.92 28.21
C LYS A 22 -21.75 19.72 29.29
N ALA A 23 -21.40 19.98 30.55
CA ALA A 23 -22.36 19.95 31.66
C ALA A 23 -23.25 21.20 31.65
N LEU A 24 -22.68 22.36 31.28
CA LEU A 24 -23.41 23.62 31.13
C LEU A 24 -24.46 23.54 30.02
N SER A 25 -24.13 22.97 28.86
CA SER A 25 -25.08 22.78 27.77
C SER A 25 -26.20 21.79 28.11
N ALA A 26 -25.92 20.84 29.01
CA ALA A 26 -26.91 19.86 29.47
C ALA A 26 -27.88 20.45 30.51
N ASN A 27 -27.39 21.32 31.40
CA ASN A 27 -28.14 21.88 32.53
C ASN A 27 -28.12 23.42 32.50
N VAL A 28 -28.62 24.02 31.43
CA VAL A 28 -28.61 25.47 31.23
C VAL A 28 -29.47 26.20 32.26
N ASP A 29 -30.63 25.64 32.61
CA ASP A 29 -31.59 26.26 33.53
C ASP A 29 -31.03 26.40 34.96
N ASP A 30 -30.39 25.34 35.47
CA ASP A 30 -29.73 25.36 36.78
C ASP A 30 -28.58 26.38 36.81
N ALA A 31 -27.86 26.55 35.70
CA ALA A 31 -26.79 27.52 35.61
C ALA A 31 -27.31 28.96 35.64
N ILE A 32 -28.42 29.24 34.94
CA ILE A 32 -29.10 30.54 34.98
C ILE A 32 -29.55 30.86 36.42
N GLN A 33 -30.16 29.91 37.12
CA GLN A 33 -30.59 30.10 38.51
C GLN A 33 -29.41 30.41 39.44
N ASN A 34 -28.29 29.68 39.30
CA ASN A 34 -27.08 29.92 40.09
C ASN A 34 -26.46 31.30 39.82
N VAL A 35 -26.46 31.76 38.57
CA VAL A 35 -25.97 33.08 38.15
C VAL A 35 -26.84 34.19 38.75
N ALA A 36 -28.16 34.01 38.74
CA ALA A 36 -29.11 34.94 39.34
C ALA A 36 -28.93 35.07 40.86
N VAL A 37 -28.79 33.95 41.57
CA VAL A 37 -28.52 33.92 43.03
C VAL A 37 -27.21 34.65 43.36
N ARG A 38 -26.18 34.51 42.52
CA ARG A 38 -24.87 35.15 42.69
C ARG A 38 -24.82 36.61 42.23
N LYS A 39 -25.90 37.14 41.63
CA LYS A 39 -25.97 38.48 41.00
C LYS A 39 -24.83 38.75 40.01
N SER A 40 -24.33 37.71 39.35
CA SER A 40 -23.31 37.85 38.31
C SER A 40 -23.95 38.24 36.98
N GLY A 41 -23.35 39.16 36.22
CA GLY A 41 -23.85 39.61 34.90
C GLY A 41 -23.51 38.69 33.72
N GLY A 42 -23.20 37.42 33.97
CA GLY A 42 -22.88 36.46 32.91
C GLY A 42 -24.15 35.88 32.28
N ASP A 43 -24.13 35.61 30.97
CA ASP A 43 -25.23 34.99 30.25
C ASP A 43 -24.87 33.55 29.81
N PRO A 44 -25.39 32.51 30.50
CA PRO A 44 -25.13 31.11 30.16
C PRO A 44 -25.67 30.68 28.80
N LEU A 45 -26.77 31.27 28.33
CA LEU A 45 -27.42 30.89 27.06
C LEU A 45 -26.51 31.20 25.88
N ARG A 46 -25.91 32.40 25.89
CA ARG A 46 -24.96 32.82 24.86
C ARG A 46 -23.70 31.97 24.83
N VAL A 47 -23.21 31.51 25.98
CA VAL A 47 -22.04 30.64 26.05
C VAL A 47 -22.35 29.26 25.45
N ALA A 48 -23.53 28.72 25.74
CA ALA A 48 -23.97 27.43 25.18
C ALA A 48 -24.13 27.50 23.66
N SER A 49 -24.71 28.57 23.12
CA SER A 49 -24.87 28.74 21.66
C SER A 49 -23.52 28.84 20.94
N LEU A 50 -22.61 29.67 21.46
CA LEU A 50 -21.26 29.83 20.89
C LEU A 50 -20.46 28.51 20.91
N TYR A 51 -20.62 27.71 21.96
CA TYR A 51 -19.97 26.40 22.05
C TYR A 51 -20.53 25.40 21.02
N ALA A 52 -21.84 25.41 20.80
CA ALA A 52 -22.47 24.57 19.79
C ALA A 52 -22.01 24.95 18.37
N GLU A 53 -21.98 26.24 18.05
CA GLU A 53 -21.48 26.76 16.76
C GLU A 53 -20.02 26.33 16.54
N LEU A 54 -19.13 26.61 17.50
CA LEU A 54 -17.71 26.23 17.43
C LEU A 54 -17.52 24.71 17.29
N GLY A 55 -18.31 23.92 18.03
CA GLY A 55 -18.27 22.46 17.93
C GLY A 55 -18.63 21.96 16.54
N THR A 56 -19.62 22.58 15.88
CA THR A 56 -19.99 22.22 14.50
C THR A 56 -18.95 22.63 13.48
N GLU A 57 -18.35 23.81 13.61
CA GLU A 57 -17.30 24.27 12.70
C GLU A 57 -16.04 23.42 12.80
N LEU A 58 -15.57 23.17 14.03
CA LEU A 58 -14.42 22.29 14.26
C LEU A 58 -14.70 20.86 13.79
N GLY A 59 -15.88 20.33 14.06
CA GLY A 59 -16.28 19.00 13.57
C GLY A 59 -16.29 18.90 12.05
N ARG A 60 -16.74 19.95 11.35
CA ARG A 60 -16.69 20.02 9.89
C ARG A 60 -15.26 20.08 9.37
N ALA A 61 -14.41 20.94 9.94
CA ALA A 61 -13.01 21.06 9.55
C ALA A 61 -12.25 19.74 9.74
N LEU A 62 -12.41 19.11 10.91
CA LEU A 62 -11.80 17.80 11.21
C LEU A 62 -12.29 16.71 10.26
N LYS A 63 -13.57 16.70 9.90
CA LYS A 63 -14.11 15.73 8.93
C LYS A 63 -13.47 15.90 7.54
N VAL A 64 -13.27 17.14 7.10
CA VAL A 64 -12.59 17.42 5.82
C VAL A 64 -11.14 16.96 5.88
N GLU A 65 -10.40 17.34 6.93
CA GLU A 65 -9.00 16.91 7.10
C GLU A 65 -8.88 15.38 7.12
N LEU A 66 -9.74 14.70 7.88
CA LEU A 66 -9.77 13.25 7.98
C LEU A 66 -10.02 12.60 6.61
N SER A 67 -11.01 13.07 5.86
CA SER A 67 -11.28 12.58 4.51
C SER A 67 -10.10 12.79 3.55
N THR A 68 -9.38 13.91 3.65
CA THR A 68 -8.19 14.15 2.82
C THR A 68 -7.02 13.25 3.21
N LEU A 69 -6.86 12.94 4.50
CA LEU A 69 -5.81 12.05 5.00
C LEU A 69 -6.10 10.60 4.63
N GLU A 70 -7.35 10.16 4.70
CA GLU A 70 -7.78 8.82 4.24
C GLU A 70 -7.46 8.63 2.76
N ALA A 71 -7.83 9.59 1.90
CA ALA A 71 -7.52 9.54 0.48
C ALA A 71 -6.00 9.46 0.20
N LYS A 72 -5.19 10.24 0.94
CA LYS A 72 -3.73 10.19 0.82
C LYS A 72 -3.17 8.84 1.27
N LEU A 73 -3.68 8.29 2.36
CA LEU A 73 -3.26 6.99 2.89
C LEU A 73 -3.53 5.90 1.85
N GLU A 74 -4.71 5.90 1.23
CA GLU A 74 -5.06 4.96 0.18
C GLU A 74 -4.09 5.04 -1.00
N THR A 75 -3.81 6.26 -1.50
CA THR A 75 -2.84 6.44 -2.60
C THR A 75 -1.43 5.96 -2.24
N LEU A 76 -0.94 6.29 -1.04
CA LEU A 76 0.40 5.89 -0.59
C LEU A 76 0.50 4.39 -0.37
N THR A 77 -0.57 3.75 0.08
CA THR A 77 -0.60 2.29 0.27
C THR A 77 -0.53 1.60 -1.09
N HIS A 78 -1.28 2.07 -2.07
CA HIS A 78 -1.22 1.53 -3.43
C HIS A 78 0.14 1.72 -4.09
N ASP A 79 0.76 2.91 -3.91
CA ASP A 79 2.11 3.17 -4.39
C ASP A 79 3.13 2.23 -3.72
N LEU A 80 3.03 2.04 -2.40
CA LEU A 80 3.90 1.12 -1.66
C LEU A 80 3.75 -0.31 -2.16
N GLU A 81 2.52 -0.78 -2.38
CA GLU A 81 2.26 -2.12 -2.92
C GLU A 81 2.85 -2.28 -4.32
N ARG A 82 2.69 -1.28 -5.19
CA ARG A 82 3.27 -1.30 -6.54
C ARG A 82 4.79 -1.43 -6.50
N GLU A 83 5.46 -0.64 -5.67
CA GLU A 83 6.92 -0.71 -5.53
C GLU A 83 7.37 -2.02 -4.87
N ALA A 84 6.62 -2.53 -3.89
CA ALA A 84 6.92 -3.79 -3.23
C ALA A 84 6.85 -4.99 -4.19
N LEU A 85 5.93 -4.97 -5.17
CA LEU A 85 5.81 -6.02 -6.18
C LEU A 85 6.99 -6.07 -7.17
N LEU A 86 7.78 -4.99 -7.28
CA LEU A 86 8.99 -4.97 -8.10
C LEU A 86 10.19 -5.66 -7.42
N ILE A 87 10.10 -5.91 -6.11
CA ILE A 87 11.18 -6.55 -5.36
C ILE A 87 11.22 -8.05 -5.71
N PRO A 88 12.33 -8.56 -6.26
CA PRO A 88 12.44 -9.97 -6.60
C PRO A 88 12.48 -10.84 -5.34
N ASN A 89 12.23 -12.14 -5.53
CA ASN A 89 12.39 -13.10 -4.44
C ASN A 89 13.86 -13.20 -3.97
N HIS A 90 14.06 -13.67 -2.75
CA HIS A 90 15.37 -13.91 -2.19
C HIS A 90 16.12 -14.99 -2.97
N THR A 91 17.40 -14.75 -3.20
CA THR A 91 18.29 -15.70 -3.86
C THR A 91 18.83 -16.72 -2.85
N HIS A 92 18.86 -17.99 -3.24
CA HIS A 92 19.45 -19.05 -2.44
C HIS A 92 20.98 -18.83 -2.30
N PRO A 93 21.60 -19.03 -1.12
CA PRO A 93 23.01 -18.72 -0.88
C PRO A 93 24.00 -19.51 -1.74
N ARG A 94 23.58 -20.65 -2.30
CA ARG A 94 24.39 -21.48 -3.22
C ARG A 94 24.20 -21.15 -4.71
N SER A 95 23.35 -20.18 -5.05
CA SER A 95 23.14 -19.80 -6.44
C SER A 95 24.42 -19.13 -6.98
N PRO A 96 24.89 -19.48 -8.19
CA PRO A 96 25.99 -18.77 -8.81
C PRO A 96 25.64 -17.30 -9.03
N VAL A 97 26.64 -16.43 -8.89
CA VAL A 97 26.48 -14.98 -9.04
C VAL A 97 26.98 -14.57 -10.43
N GLY A 98 26.15 -13.84 -11.17
CA GLY A 98 26.52 -13.22 -12.45
C GLY A 98 25.62 -13.64 -13.63
N PRO A 99 26.01 -13.30 -14.87
CA PRO A 99 25.24 -13.60 -16.08
C PRO A 99 25.22 -15.10 -16.39
N GLU A 100 24.52 -15.49 -17.46
CA GLU A 100 24.36 -16.89 -17.88
C GLU A 100 25.69 -17.65 -18.02
N GLU A 101 26.76 -16.96 -18.42
CA GLU A 101 28.12 -17.49 -18.53
C GLU A 101 28.66 -18.06 -17.21
N ASN A 102 28.16 -17.59 -16.06
CA ASN A 102 28.57 -18.04 -14.73
C ASN A 102 27.76 -19.26 -14.23
N SER A 103 26.89 -19.81 -15.07
CA SER A 103 26.08 -20.98 -14.72
C SER A 103 26.96 -22.21 -14.47
N VAL A 104 26.71 -22.92 -13.37
CA VAL A 104 27.50 -24.09 -12.97
C VAL A 104 26.79 -25.37 -13.40
N VAL A 105 27.45 -26.19 -14.21
CA VAL A 105 26.95 -27.54 -14.58
C VAL A 105 27.11 -28.48 -13.39
N LEU A 106 25.98 -28.88 -12.78
CA LEU A 106 25.99 -29.80 -11.65
C LEU A 106 26.19 -31.26 -12.06
N ARG A 107 25.58 -31.66 -13.17
CA ARG A 107 25.65 -33.03 -13.70
C ARG A 107 25.25 -33.05 -15.17
N THR A 108 26.00 -33.82 -15.97
CA THR A 108 25.62 -34.19 -17.33
C THR A 108 25.27 -35.68 -17.33
N ILE A 109 24.15 -36.04 -17.97
CA ILE A 109 23.67 -37.43 -18.04
C ILE A 109 23.68 -37.86 -19.51
N GLY A 110 24.28 -39.02 -19.79
CA GLY A 110 24.44 -39.55 -21.15
C GLY A 110 25.62 -38.93 -21.91
N THR A 111 25.75 -39.32 -23.17
CA THR A 111 26.79 -38.84 -24.09
C THR A 111 26.13 -38.24 -25.32
N LYS A 112 26.73 -37.19 -25.91
CA LYS A 112 26.25 -36.65 -27.19
C LYS A 112 26.30 -37.75 -28.26
N PRO A 113 25.24 -37.94 -29.06
CA PRO A 113 25.24 -38.94 -30.13
C PRO A 113 26.26 -38.59 -31.21
N THR A 114 26.91 -39.61 -31.76
CA THR A 114 27.78 -39.50 -32.93
C THR A 114 26.98 -39.85 -34.18
N PHE A 115 27.02 -39.00 -35.19
CA PHE A 115 26.35 -39.22 -36.47
C PHE A 115 27.39 -39.42 -37.58
N ASP A 116 27.13 -40.36 -38.48
CA ASP A 116 27.95 -40.58 -39.69
C ASP A 116 27.58 -39.58 -40.82
N PHE A 117 26.72 -38.61 -40.54
CA PHE A 117 26.22 -37.58 -41.45
C PHE A 117 26.21 -36.21 -40.77
N GLU A 118 26.13 -35.13 -41.54
CA GLU A 118 25.99 -33.77 -41.01
C GLU A 118 24.61 -33.60 -40.35
N PRO A 119 24.54 -33.38 -39.02
CA PRO A 119 23.27 -33.26 -38.33
C PRO A 119 22.54 -31.99 -38.79
N LYS A 120 21.34 -32.16 -39.33
CA LYS A 120 20.45 -31.06 -39.73
C LYS A 120 19.75 -30.47 -38.51
N ASP A 121 19.39 -29.19 -38.59
CA ASP A 121 18.57 -28.55 -37.56
C ASP A 121 17.17 -29.16 -37.51
N HIS A 122 16.55 -29.07 -36.32
CA HIS A 122 15.19 -29.56 -36.10
C HIS A 122 14.17 -28.92 -37.06
N PHE A 123 14.33 -27.64 -37.41
CA PHE A 123 13.44 -26.95 -38.34
C PHE A 123 13.56 -27.49 -39.77
N ASP A 124 14.78 -27.70 -40.25
CA ASP A 124 15.04 -28.23 -41.59
C ASP A 124 14.52 -29.68 -41.70
N LEU A 125 14.77 -30.50 -40.67
CA LEU A 125 14.23 -31.86 -40.59
C LEU A 125 12.70 -31.85 -40.64
N ALA A 126 12.07 -30.98 -39.85
CA ALA A 126 10.62 -30.91 -39.76
C ALA A 126 9.98 -30.39 -41.06
N THR A 127 10.65 -29.48 -41.77
CA THR A 127 10.23 -28.99 -43.09
C THR A 127 10.36 -30.08 -44.15
N HIS A 128 11.47 -30.84 -44.14
CA HIS A 128 11.68 -31.96 -45.06
C HIS A 128 10.66 -33.09 -44.89
N LEU A 129 10.23 -33.33 -43.64
CA LEU A 129 9.23 -34.35 -43.31
C LEU A 129 7.78 -33.83 -43.45
N ASP A 130 7.59 -32.54 -43.83
CA ASP A 130 6.30 -31.84 -43.88
C ASP A 130 5.48 -32.00 -42.58
N ILE A 131 6.16 -32.01 -41.43
CA ILE A 131 5.52 -32.12 -40.11
C ILE A 131 5.38 -30.77 -39.40
N LEU A 132 6.02 -29.72 -39.90
CA LEU A 132 5.98 -28.39 -39.30
C LEU A 132 6.04 -27.32 -40.39
N GLU A 133 5.15 -26.32 -40.30
CA GLU A 133 5.15 -25.14 -41.17
C GLU A 133 5.10 -23.85 -40.33
N MET A 134 6.03 -22.93 -40.57
CA MET A 134 5.95 -21.57 -40.02
C MET A 134 5.04 -20.69 -40.87
N ASN A 135 3.75 -20.65 -40.54
CA ASN A 135 2.78 -19.85 -41.27
C ASN A 135 2.62 -18.45 -40.68
N THR A 136 3.49 -17.53 -41.10
CA THR A 136 3.47 -16.13 -40.66
C THR A 136 2.24 -15.35 -41.12
N LYS A 137 1.54 -15.83 -42.17
CA LYS A 137 0.34 -15.18 -42.70
C LYS A 137 -0.89 -15.40 -41.82
N ILE A 138 -0.96 -16.52 -41.11
CA ILE A 138 -2.10 -16.88 -40.27
C ILE A 138 -1.91 -16.34 -38.85
N ALA A 139 -0.74 -16.58 -38.24
CA ALA A 139 -0.52 -16.31 -36.81
C ALA A 139 0.59 -15.28 -36.50
N GLY A 140 1.30 -14.79 -37.51
CA GLY A 140 2.44 -13.87 -37.32
C GLY A 140 3.77 -14.58 -37.06
N ALA A 141 4.81 -13.81 -36.68
CA ALA A 141 6.16 -14.34 -36.48
C ALA A 141 6.27 -15.24 -35.24
N ARG A 142 7.15 -16.24 -35.28
CA ARG A 142 7.42 -17.24 -34.20
C ARG A 142 6.29 -18.23 -33.92
N PHE A 143 5.27 -18.30 -34.76
CA PHE A 143 4.24 -19.33 -34.71
C PHE A 143 4.48 -20.40 -35.78
N ALA A 144 4.35 -21.66 -35.37
CA ALA A 144 4.45 -22.83 -36.24
C ALA A 144 3.21 -23.71 -36.06
N THR A 145 2.74 -24.26 -37.17
CA THR A 145 1.68 -25.27 -37.20
C THR A 145 2.30 -26.63 -37.40
N LEU A 146 1.94 -27.59 -36.54
CA LEU A 146 2.28 -29.00 -36.75
C LEU A 146 1.35 -29.60 -37.80
N LYS A 147 1.93 -30.45 -38.64
CA LYS A 147 1.26 -31.15 -39.74
C LYS A 147 1.52 -32.64 -39.61
N ASN A 148 0.57 -33.42 -40.11
CA ASN A 148 0.54 -34.89 -40.09
C ASN A 148 0.43 -35.52 -38.69
N GLU A 149 -0.41 -36.55 -38.60
CA GLU A 149 -0.37 -37.58 -37.55
C GLU A 149 0.50 -38.75 -38.02
#